data_AF-A0A2P6TT88-F1
#
_entry.id   AF-A0A2P6TT88-F1
#
_cell.length_a   1.000
_cell.length_b   1.000
_cell.length_c   1.000
_cell.angle_alpha   90.00
_cell.angle_beta   90.00
_cell.angle_gamma   90.00
#
_symmetry.space_group_name_H-M   'P 1'
#
loop_
_entity.id
_entity.type
_entity.pdbx_description
1 polymer ?
#
loop_
_entity_poly.entity_id
_entity_poly.type
_entity_poly.pdbx_seq_one_letter_code
_entity_poly.pdbx_strand_id
1 'polypeptide(L)'
;MSAALPCRTASVAGRAGRAQPARRAARQPRLRVLAAQRAEVQASGNGSGAVAAAAAAPGIDAADPAAAAPLEAAQPVGPSPSFSNMQVYGLQEEDWNKSALSIVVVGASGDLAKKKIFPALFALYYENMLPKNFSVYGYARSKMSDEEFRDFIASNLTCRLSDSKDCGLKMEEFLDRCFYQAGQYASDEDFGALDARLRETEGGLKKADRLFYLSIPPNIFTAVAACASKSASSKNGWTRVIVEKPFGKDSESFKQLSDDLYQHLREDQIYRIDHYLGKELIEDLTVLRFANLVFEPLWSRQYIRNVQVIFSENFGTEGRGGYFDQYGIVRDVIQNHLLQILALFAMEQPASLDAEDIRNEKVKVLKSMQQVRLEDVVLGQYRSRNVRGSMLPGYLDDDTVPPNSITPTFAACAVFVNNARWDGVPFLLKAGKALHSRVAEIRVQFRHVPGNLYRNKLGLDLDRATNELVIRIQPNEGIYMKINNKVPGLGLRIDTTRLDLTYKSKYDVHLPDAYERLILDCINGDRRLFIRNDELEVAWEKFTPVLKEIEERGVQPELYPYGSRGPVGAHYLAAKHGVRWGDLAADDEPYDSS
;
A
#
# COMPACT_ATOMS: atom_id res chain seq x y z
N MET A 1 55.79 24.65 -8.93
CA MET A 1 56.54 23.62 -8.19
C MET A 1 55.84 22.29 -8.50
N SER A 2 56.11 21.60 -9.62
CA SER A 2 57.40 21.13 -10.18
C SER A 2 58.21 20.31 -9.17
N ALA A 3 58.64 19.08 -9.47
CA ALA A 3 58.41 18.25 -10.67
C ALA A 3 58.62 16.74 -10.39
N ALA A 4 58.14 15.88 -11.28
CA ALA A 4 58.59 14.48 -11.40
C ALA A 4 59.99 14.39 -12.06
N LEU A 5 60.68 13.23 -11.98
CA LEU A 5 61.81 12.78 -12.83
C LEU A 5 62.08 11.24 -12.58
N PRO A 6 62.89 10.50 -13.39
CA PRO A 6 62.44 9.23 -13.98
C PRO A 6 63.50 8.07 -14.05
N CYS A 7 63.14 6.94 -14.70
CA CYS A 7 64.02 6.04 -15.52
C CYS A 7 63.12 4.94 -16.17
N ARG A 8 63.20 4.46 -17.43
CA ARG A 8 64.31 3.96 -18.32
C ARG A 8 65.04 2.74 -17.70
N THR A 9 65.27 1.59 -18.36
CA THR A 9 65.39 1.19 -19.80
C THR A 9 65.16 -0.33 -20.08
N ALA A 10 64.92 -0.70 -21.36
CA ALA A 10 65.33 -1.91 -22.13
C ALA A 10 65.45 -3.30 -21.43
N SER A 11 64.69 -4.36 -21.77
CA SER A 11 64.58 -5.17 -23.02
C SER A 11 65.67 -6.25 -23.26
N VAL A 12 65.28 -7.54 -23.23
CA VAL A 12 65.92 -8.66 -23.97
C VAL A 12 64.81 -9.60 -24.49
N ALA A 13 65.04 -10.25 -25.64
CA ALA A 13 64.02 -10.97 -26.44
C ALA A 13 63.97 -12.50 -26.22
N GLY A 14 62.93 -13.18 -26.74
CA GLY A 14 63.01 -14.65 -26.94
C GLY A 14 61.74 -15.45 -27.27
N ARG A 15 61.37 -15.54 -28.57
CA ARG A 15 60.67 -16.66 -29.24
C ARG A 15 59.27 -17.16 -28.77
N ALA A 16 58.27 -16.64 -29.46
CA ALA A 16 57.27 -17.36 -30.29
C ALA A 16 56.94 -18.86 -30.05
N GLY A 17 55.64 -19.13 -29.87
CA GLY A 17 54.99 -20.43 -30.14
C GLY A 17 53.50 -20.24 -30.47
N ARG A 18 53.06 -20.61 -31.68
CA ARG A 18 51.64 -20.53 -32.13
C ARG A 18 50.86 -21.79 -31.73
N ALA A 19 49.62 -21.63 -31.23
CA ALA A 19 48.52 -22.57 -31.49
C ALA A 19 47.13 -22.01 -31.12
N GLN A 20 46.19 -22.09 -32.06
CA GLN A 20 44.72 -22.05 -31.93
C GLN A 20 44.17 -23.04 -32.98
N PRO A 21 42.89 -23.47 -32.94
CA PRO A 21 41.96 -23.60 -31.80
C PRO A 21 41.35 -25.02 -31.72
N ALA A 22 40.73 -25.40 -30.59
CA ALA A 22 40.03 -26.69 -30.46
C ALA A 22 38.50 -26.52 -30.56
N ARG A 23 37.90 -27.05 -31.63
CA ARG A 23 36.44 -27.29 -31.72
C ARG A 23 36.03 -28.41 -30.75
N ARG A 24 34.86 -28.31 -30.12
CA ARG A 24 34.08 -29.49 -29.73
C ARG A 24 32.58 -29.27 -29.87
N ALA A 25 31.86 -30.35 -30.14
CA ALA A 25 30.58 -30.34 -30.82
C ALA A 25 29.36 -30.38 -29.88
N ALA A 26 28.19 -30.10 -30.47
CA ALA A 26 26.89 -30.06 -29.83
C ALA A 26 26.45 -31.40 -29.20
N ARG A 27 25.58 -31.30 -28.19
CA ARG A 27 24.65 -32.36 -27.79
C ARG A 27 23.26 -31.77 -27.55
N GLN A 28 22.27 -32.29 -28.27
CA GLN A 28 20.85 -32.00 -28.05
C GLN A 28 20.34 -32.72 -26.78
N PRO A 29 19.35 -32.17 -26.05
CA PRO A 29 18.51 -32.94 -25.15
C PRO A 29 17.46 -33.72 -25.96
N ARG A 30 17.26 -35.01 -25.64
CA ARG A 30 16.14 -35.80 -26.18
C ARG A 30 14.87 -35.52 -25.39
N LEU A 31 13.80 -35.08 -26.06
CA LEU A 31 12.45 -35.21 -25.49
C LEU A 31 12.11 -36.69 -25.30
N ARG A 32 11.43 -37.02 -24.21
CA ARG A 32 10.64 -38.24 -24.09
C ARG A 32 9.20 -37.86 -23.76
N VAL A 33 8.34 -37.96 -24.77
CA VAL A 33 6.89 -38.00 -24.60
C VAL A 33 6.54 -39.35 -23.96
N LEU A 34 5.72 -39.34 -22.92
CA LEU A 34 5.02 -40.53 -22.43
C LEU A 34 3.52 -40.30 -22.61
N ALA A 35 2.96 -40.97 -23.61
CA ALA A 35 1.53 -40.96 -23.86
C ALA A 35 0.81 -41.87 -22.86
N ALA A 36 -0.36 -41.44 -22.40
CA ALA A 36 -1.26 -42.29 -21.65
C ALA A 36 -1.90 -43.35 -22.56
N GLN A 37 -2.05 -44.58 -22.06
CA GLN A 37 -2.98 -45.55 -22.62
C GLN A 37 -3.87 -46.09 -21.50
N ARG A 38 -5.19 -45.92 -21.69
CA ARG A 38 -6.24 -46.63 -20.95
C ARG A 38 -6.24 -48.11 -21.37
N ALA A 39 -6.58 -48.99 -20.43
CA ALA A 39 -7.11 -50.30 -20.73
C ALA A 39 -8.21 -50.63 -19.71
N GLU A 40 -9.46 -50.63 -20.16
CA GLU A 40 -10.56 -51.34 -19.52
C GLU A 40 -10.57 -52.78 -20.07
N VAL A 41 -10.98 -53.77 -19.27
CA VAL A 41 -11.76 -54.96 -19.68
C VAL A 41 -12.34 -55.62 -18.41
N GLN A 42 -13.46 -56.32 -18.56
CA GLN A 42 -14.42 -56.67 -17.51
C GLN A 42 -14.27 -58.09 -16.91
N ALA A 43 -14.76 -58.19 -15.66
CA ALA A 43 -15.54 -59.27 -15.02
C ALA A 43 -15.54 -60.74 -15.52
N SER A 44 -15.23 -61.65 -14.57
CA SER A 44 -15.95 -62.91 -14.24
C SER A 44 -15.23 -63.57 -13.03
N GLY A 45 -15.80 -64.43 -12.17
CA GLY A 45 -17.19 -64.87 -11.98
C GLY A 45 -17.29 -66.17 -11.13
N ASN A 46 -17.86 -66.09 -9.92
CA ASN A 46 -18.42 -67.17 -9.06
C ASN A 46 -17.55 -68.28 -8.37
N GLY A 47 -17.99 -68.65 -7.15
CA GLY A 47 -17.92 -70.01 -6.57
C GLY A 47 -17.06 -70.18 -5.29
N SER A 48 -17.58 -69.96 -4.07
CA SER A 48 -18.24 -70.95 -3.15
C SER A 48 -17.33 -72.08 -2.61
N GLY A 49 -17.24 -72.37 -1.29
CA GLY A 49 -17.79 -71.71 -0.10
C GLY A 49 -17.53 -72.47 1.24
N ALA A 50 -18.01 -71.87 2.35
CA ALA A 50 -18.51 -72.45 3.62
C ALA A 50 -17.55 -73.28 4.56
N VAL A 51 -17.79 -73.47 5.88
CA VAL A 51 -18.94 -73.23 6.80
C VAL A 51 -18.46 -72.96 8.27
N ALA A 52 -19.34 -72.43 9.15
CA ALA A 52 -19.46 -72.67 10.63
C ALA A 52 -18.40 -72.04 11.59
N ALA A 53 -18.69 -71.63 12.86
CA ALA A 53 -19.93 -71.46 13.67
C ALA A 53 -19.60 -70.77 15.05
N ALA A 54 -20.51 -70.36 15.95
CA ALA A 54 -21.86 -69.72 15.87
C ALA A 54 -22.45 -69.43 17.30
N ALA A 55 -22.49 -68.17 17.78
CA ALA A 55 -23.22 -67.72 18.99
C ALA A 55 -23.28 -66.17 19.09
N ALA A 56 -24.24 -65.48 19.72
CA ALA A 56 -25.68 -65.70 19.99
C ALA A 56 -26.27 -64.34 20.47
N ALA A 57 -27.47 -63.94 20.02
CA ALA A 57 -28.10 -62.62 20.32
C ALA A 57 -29.16 -62.72 21.46
N PRO A 58 -29.89 -61.64 21.86
CA PRO A 58 -30.84 -60.83 21.02
C PRO A 58 -30.53 -59.31 21.06
N GLY A 59 -31.02 -58.43 20.17
CA GLY A 59 -32.27 -58.36 19.39
C GLY A 59 -33.06 -57.14 19.90
N ILE A 60 -33.29 -56.08 19.11
CA ILE A 60 -34.45 -55.81 18.25
C ILE A 60 -34.25 -54.37 17.73
N ASP A 61 -34.56 -53.93 16.50
CA ASP A 61 -34.74 -54.53 15.17
C ASP A 61 -34.51 -53.42 14.10
N ALA A 62 -34.66 -53.68 12.80
CA ALA A 62 -34.39 -52.73 11.71
C ALA A 62 -35.52 -52.64 10.67
N ALA A 63 -35.58 -51.53 9.91
CA ALA A 63 -36.47 -51.31 8.77
C ALA A 63 -35.69 -50.86 7.51
N ASP A 64 -36.31 -51.03 6.34
CA ASP A 64 -35.69 -51.20 5.01
C ASP A 64 -34.84 -50.03 4.44
N PRO A 65 -33.82 -50.33 3.59
CA PRO A 65 -33.06 -49.33 2.84
C PRO A 65 -33.50 -49.24 1.35
N ALA A 66 -34.35 -48.27 1.00
CA ALA A 66 -34.76 -48.07 -0.40
C ALA A 66 -35.06 -46.59 -0.76
N ALA A 67 -34.02 -45.78 -0.99
CA ALA A 67 -34.02 -44.58 -1.86
C ALA A 67 -32.66 -43.85 -1.83
N ALA A 68 -31.64 -44.35 -2.55
CA ALA A 68 -30.42 -43.58 -2.78
C ALA A 68 -30.61 -42.61 -3.95
N ALA A 69 -31.00 -41.37 -3.67
CA ALA A 69 -30.95 -40.28 -4.65
C ALA A 69 -29.47 -39.94 -4.96
N PRO A 70 -29.13 -39.55 -6.21
CA PRO A 70 -27.77 -39.17 -6.54
C PRO A 70 -27.38 -37.88 -5.81
N LEU A 71 -26.12 -37.79 -5.38
CA LEU A 71 -25.55 -36.53 -4.87
C LEU A 71 -25.65 -35.46 -5.96
N GLU A 72 -26.42 -34.40 -5.71
CA GLU A 72 -26.39 -33.21 -6.53
C GLU A 72 -24.97 -32.63 -6.54
N ALA A 73 -24.50 -32.26 -7.73
CA ALA A 73 -23.28 -31.48 -7.85
C ALA A 73 -23.44 -30.15 -7.10
N ALA A 74 -22.39 -29.71 -6.39
CA ALA A 74 -22.41 -28.46 -5.66
C ALA A 74 -22.89 -27.32 -6.58
N GLN A 75 -24.01 -26.70 -6.22
CA GLN A 75 -24.56 -25.61 -7.01
C GLN A 75 -23.54 -24.46 -7.09
N PRO A 76 -23.43 -23.76 -8.24
CA PRO A 76 -22.61 -22.56 -8.30
C PRO A 76 -23.11 -21.59 -7.22
N VAL A 77 -22.16 -21.01 -6.48
CA VAL A 77 -22.47 -19.97 -5.49
C VAL A 77 -23.22 -18.87 -6.23
N GLY A 78 -24.48 -18.63 -5.83
CA GLY A 78 -25.31 -17.61 -6.45
C GLY A 78 -24.67 -16.23 -6.34
N PRO A 79 -25.09 -15.25 -7.16
CA PRO A 79 -24.58 -13.89 -7.05
C PRO A 79 -24.73 -13.40 -5.61
N SER A 80 -23.64 -12.84 -5.07
CA SER A 80 -23.65 -12.19 -3.75
C SER A 80 -24.85 -11.24 -3.65
N PRO A 81 -25.54 -11.16 -2.49
CA PRO A 81 -26.68 -10.27 -2.35
C PRO A 81 -26.29 -8.85 -2.73
N SER A 82 -27.02 -8.27 -3.68
CA SER A 82 -26.80 -6.90 -4.14
C SER A 82 -27.24 -5.92 -3.05
N PHE A 83 -26.36 -5.67 -2.07
CA PHE A 83 -26.49 -4.51 -1.22
C PHE A 83 -26.52 -3.28 -2.12
N SER A 84 -27.49 -2.38 -1.92
CA SER A 84 -27.39 -1.08 -2.58
C SER A 84 -26.17 -0.37 -2.01
N ASN A 85 -25.35 0.23 -2.88
CA ASN A 85 -24.09 0.87 -2.46
C ASN A 85 -24.29 1.90 -1.31
N MET A 86 -25.48 2.50 -1.25
CA MET A 86 -25.94 3.42 -0.20
C MET A 86 -26.07 2.78 1.20
N GLN A 87 -26.47 1.50 1.30
CA GLN A 87 -26.57 0.78 2.58
C GLN A 87 -25.20 0.43 3.17
N VAL A 88 -24.18 0.22 2.33
CA VAL A 88 -22.81 -0.15 2.74
C VAL A 88 -22.17 0.93 3.62
N TYR A 89 -22.55 2.20 3.45
CA TYR A 89 -22.04 3.34 4.22
C TYR A 89 -23.09 3.97 5.16
N GLY A 90 -24.22 3.29 5.40
CA GLY A 90 -25.25 3.75 6.36
C GLY A 90 -25.92 5.09 6.03
N LEU A 91 -25.93 5.50 4.77
CA LEU A 91 -26.42 6.83 4.35
C LEU A 91 -27.94 6.92 4.41
N GLN A 92 -28.47 8.03 4.94
CA GLN A 92 -29.90 8.33 4.91
C GLN A 92 -30.31 8.88 3.54
N GLU A 93 -31.09 8.09 2.81
CA GLU A 93 -31.54 8.32 1.43
C GLU A 93 -32.30 9.64 1.22
N GLU A 94 -32.96 10.15 2.26
CA GLU A 94 -33.72 11.41 2.21
C GLU A 94 -32.83 12.65 2.10
N ASP A 95 -31.67 12.66 2.75
CA ASP A 95 -30.73 13.79 2.71
C ASP A 95 -29.97 13.81 1.37
N TRP A 96 -29.53 12.63 0.92
CA TRP A 96 -28.73 12.41 -0.29
C TRP A 96 -29.37 12.96 -1.58
N ASN A 97 -30.70 12.97 -1.64
CA ASN A 97 -31.47 13.48 -2.77
C ASN A 97 -31.85 14.98 -2.65
N LYS A 98 -31.69 15.59 -1.48
CA LYS A 98 -32.17 16.95 -1.15
C LYS A 98 -31.05 17.96 -0.85
N SER A 99 -29.80 17.52 -0.77
CA SER A 99 -28.61 18.37 -0.68
C SER A 99 -27.95 18.61 -2.03
N ALA A 100 -27.18 19.70 -2.12
CA ALA A 100 -26.14 19.90 -3.14
C ALA A 100 -24.76 19.47 -2.58
N LEU A 101 -23.87 19.02 -3.46
CA LEU A 101 -22.45 18.82 -3.16
C LEU A 101 -21.57 19.51 -4.22
N SER A 102 -20.81 20.52 -3.81
CA SER A 102 -19.80 21.16 -4.66
C SER A 102 -18.40 20.68 -4.31
N ILE A 103 -17.69 20.08 -5.27
CA ILE A 103 -16.33 19.56 -5.10
C ILE A 103 -15.35 20.47 -5.86
N VAL A 104 -14.59 21.28 -5.14
CA VAL A 104 -13.60 22.21 -5.68
C VAL A 104 -12.22 21.56 -5.65
N VAL A 105 -11.65 21.26 -6.83
CA VAL A 105 -10.26 20.80 -6.96
C VAL A 105 -9.35 22.00 -7.20
N VAL A 106 -8.72 22.48 -6.13
CA VAL A 106 -7.74 23.57 -6.19
C VAL A 106 -6.41 23.00 -6.72
N GLY A 107 -5.83 23.67 -7.71
CA GLY A 107 -4.70 23.15 -8.48
C GLY A 107 -5.12 22.23 -9.62
N ALA A 108 -6.35 22.38 -10.14
CA ALA A 108 -6.94 21.51 -11.17
C ALA A 108 -6.09 21.27 -12.43
N SER A 109 -5.25 22.23 -12.83
CA SER A 109 -4.35 22.07 -13.98
C SER A 109 -3.09 21.23 -13.67
N GLY A 110 -2.96 20.71 -12.46
CA GLY A 110 -1.81 19.95 -11.98
C GLY A 110 -1.88 18.44 -12.30
N ASP A 111 -0.71 17.80 -12.24
CA ASP A 111 -0.54 16.39 -12.59
C ASP A 111 -1.35 15.43 -11.69
N LEU A 112 -1.41 15.69 -10.38
CA LEU A 112 -2.16 14.88 -9.43
C LEU A 112 -3.67 14.97 -9.69
N ALA A 113 -4.19 16.19 -9.87
CA ALA A 113 -5.58 16.44 -10.23
C ALA A 113 -5.98 15.67 -11.49
N LYS A 114 -5.19 15.80 -12.57
CA LYS A 114 -5.41 15.15 -13.86
C LYS A 114 -5.33 13.63 -13.81
N LYS A 115 -4.32 13.06 -13.14
CA LYS A 115 -4.00 11.62 -13.19
C LYS A 115 -4.65 10.79 -12.08
N LYS A 116 -5.20 11.43 -11.03
CA LYS A 116 -5.79 10.75 -9.87
C LYS A 116 -7.14 11.32 -9.43
N ILE A 117 -7.25 12.63 -9.23
CA ILE A 117 -8.43 13.19 -8.55
C ILE A 117 -9.67 13.19 -9.46
N PHE A 118 -9.57 13.69 -10.70
CA PHE A 118 -10.70 13.62 -11.64
C PHE A 118 -11.06 12.18 -12.06
N PRO A 119 -10.11 11.28 -12.34
CA PRO A 119 -10.42 9.86 -12.54
C PRO A 119 -11.12 9.21 -11.35
N ALA A 120 -10.73 9.53 -10.10
CA ALA A 120 -11.38 9.02 -8.90
C ALA A 120 -12.82 9.56 -8.74
N LEU A 121 -13.04 10.85 -8.98
CA LEU A 121 -14.37 11.46 -8.99
C LEU A 121 -15.28 10.85 -10.06
N PHE A 122 -14.74 10.58 -11.25
CA PHE A 122 -15.48 9.90 -12.31
C PHE A 122 -15.81 8.45 -11.94
N ALA A 123 -14.88 7.71 -11.32
CA ALA A 123 -15.15 6.35 -10.83
C ALA A 123 -16.26 6.34 -9.77
N LEU A 124 -16.23 7.27 -8.80
CA LEU A 124 -17.31 7.45 -7.83
C LEU A 124 -18.65 7.78 -8.50
N TYR A 125 -18.67 8.65 -9.52
CA TYR A 125 -19.89 8.91 -10.28
C TYR A 125 -20.40 7.66 -11.02
N TYR A 126 -19.49 6.96 -11.71
CA TYR A 126 -19.81 5.79 -12.53
C TYR A 126 -20.45 4.66 -11.72
N GLU A 127 -20.04 4.48 -10.46
CA GLU A 127 -20.58 3.52 -9.49
C GLU A 127 -21.80 4.04 -8.69
N ASN A 128 -22.32 5.23 -9.03
CA ASN A 128 -23.41 5.92 -8.34
C ASN A 128 -23.13 6.25 -6.85
N MET A 129 -21.87 6.57 -6.53
CA MET A 129 -21.38 6.87 -5.17
C MET A 129 -21.39 8.36 -4.82
N LEU A 130 -21.91 9.22 -5.71
CA LEU A 130 -22.04 10.66 -5.48
C LEU A 130 -23.51 11.08 -5.33
N PRO A 131 -23.82 12.15 -4.55
CA PRO A 131 -25.17 12.69 -4.43
C PRO A 131 -25.76 13.06 -5.78
N LYS A 132 -27.09 12.99 -5.93
CA LYS A 132 -27.78 13.28 -7.20
C LYS A 132 -27.48 14.69 -7.73
N ASN A 133 -27.42 15.66 -6.81
CA ASN A 133 -27.11 17.06 -7.11
C ASN A 133 -25.66 17.35 -6.70
N PHE A 134 -24.70 16.96 -7.55
CA PHE A 134 -23.30 17.30 -7.37
C PHE A 134 -22.75 18.09 -8.55
N SER A 135 -21.69 18.86 -8.31
CA SER A 135 -20.93 19.60 -9.32
C SER A 135 -19.45 19.65 -8.96
N VAL A 136 -18.58 19.55 -9.97
CA VAL A 136 -17.12 19.53 -9.81
C VAL A 136 -16.55 20.82 -10.39
N TYR A 137 -15.69 21.49 -9.63
CA TYR A 137 -15.10 22.78 -9.99
C TYR A 137 -13.57 22.66 -10.01
N GLY A 138 -12.96 22.82 -11.17
CA GLY A 138 -11.53 23.06 -11.25
C GLY A 138 -11.20 24.50 -10.85
N TYR A 139 -10.20 24.72 -9.99
CA TYR A 139 -9.71 26.06 -9.65
C TYR A 139 -8.19 26.15 -9.81
N ALA A 140 -7.69 27.05 -10.66
CA ALA A 140 -6.27 27.37 -10.76
C ALA A 140 -6.02 28.76 -11.39
N ARG A 141 -4.75 29.18 -11.43
CA ARG A 141 -4.33 30.47 -12.01
C ARG A 141 -4.38 30.49 -13.55
N SER A 142 -4.35 29.33 -14.19
CA SER A 142 -4.45 29.20 -15.63
C SER A 142 -5.82 29.67 -16.10
N LYS A 143 -5.90 30.34 -17.25
CA LYS A 143 -7.20 30.68 -17.86
C LYS A 143 -7.61 29.52 -18.76
N MET A 144 -8.78 28.97 -18.51
CA MET A 144 -9.46 27.95 -19.34
C MET A 144 -10.96 28.27 -19.31
N SER A 145 -11.70 27.91 -20.36
CA SER A 145 -13.17 27.82 -20.33
C SER A 145 -13.63 26.49 -19.71
N ASP A 146 -14.94 26.32 -19.53
CA ASP A 146 -15.51 25.04 -19.07
C ASP A 146 -15.29 23.94 -20.10
N GLU A 147 -15.42 24.26 -21.39
CA GLU A 147 -15.18 23.35 -22.51
C GLU A 147 -13.71 22.91 -22.57
N GLU A 148 -12.77 23.86 -22.51
CA GLU A 148 -11.32 23.57 -22.49
C GLU A 148 -10.93 22.70 -21.28
N PHE A 149 -11.59 22.92 -20.13
CA PHE A 149 -11.37 22.12 -18.93
C PHE A 149 -11.96 20.70 -19.05
N ARG A 150 -13.15 20.56 -19.64
CA ARG A 150 -13.77 19.24 -19.91
C ARG A 150 -12.89 18.41 -20.84
N ASP A 151 -12.39 19.00 -21.93
CA ASP A 151 -11.44 18.35 -22.84
C ASP A 151 -10.14 17.95 -22.12
N PHE A 152 -9.63 18.83 -21.26
CA PHE A 152 -8.42 18.57 -20.47
C PHE A 152 -8.55 17.34 -19.56
N ILE A 153 -9.68 17.20 -18.85
CA ILE A 153 -9.92 16.07 -17.93
C ILE A 153 -10.35 14.79 -18.66
N ALA A 154 -11.19 14.88 -19.70
CA ALA A 154 -11.73 13.74 -20.45
C ALA A 154 -10.64 12.78 -20.93
N SER A 155 -9.51 13.33 -21.40
CA SER A 155 -8.33 12.56 -21.85
C SER A 155 -7.75 11.57 -20.83
N ASN A 156 -8.11 11.65 -19.54
CA ASN A 156 -7.60 10.79 -18.47
C ASN A 156 -8.73 10.03 -17.72
N LEU A 157 -10.00 10.20 -18.12
CA LEU A 157 -11.11 9.44 -17.55
C LEU A 157 -11.17 8.04 -18.18
N THR A 158 -11.07 7.00 -17.36
CA THR A 158 -11.09 5.61 -17.82
C THR A 158 -12.37 4.91 -17.41
N CYS A 159 -13.05 4.29 -18.37
CA CYS A 159 -14.17 3.38 -18.10
C CYS A 159 -13.74 2.22 -17.20
N ARG A 160 -14.60 1.81 -16.28
CA ARG A 160 -14.47 0.51 -15.61
C ARG A 160 -14.92 -0.61 -16.53
N LEU A 161 -14.37 -1.80 -16.30
CA LEU A 161 -14.53 -2.97 -17.18
C LEU A 161 -15.93 -3.60 -17.12
N SER A 162 -16.73 -3.29 -16.10
CA SER A 162 -18.03 -3.92 -15.83
C SER A 162 -19.12 -3.56 -16.84
N ASP A 163 -19.28 -2.28 -17.21
CA ASP A 163 -20.38 -1.81 -18.07
C ASP A 163 -19.88 -0.89 -19.22
N SER A 164 -19.13 -1.47 -20.16
CA SER A 164 -18.53 -0.72 -21.26
C SER A 164 -19.52 -0.08 -22.24
N LYS A 165 -20.80 -0.48 -22.23
CA LYS A 165 -21.82 -0.01 -23.17
C LYS A 165 -22.28 1.42 -22.93
N ASP A 166 -22.41 1.83 -21.67
CA ASP A 166 -22.98 3.13 -21.29
C ASP A 166 -21.90 4.13 -20.83
N CYS A 167 -20.61 3.75 -20.89
CA CYS A 167 -19.53 4.59 -20.37
C CYS A 167 -19.40 5.95 -21.07
N GLY A 168 -19.63 6.01 -22.40
CA GLY A 168 -19.58 7.28 -23.13
C GLY A 168 -20.61 8.28 -22.60
N LEU A 169 -21.87 7.83 -22.44
CA LEU A 169 -22.95 8.63 -21.89
C LEU A 169 -22.67 9.06 -20.44
N LYS A 170 -22.25 8.14 -19.57
CA LYS A 170 -21.85 8.49 -18.19
C LYS A 170 -20.67 9.49 -18.15
N MET A 171 -19.76 9.43 -19.13
CA MET A 171 -18.66 10.38 -19.21
C MET A 171 -19.15 11.77 -19.61
N GLU A 172 -20.01 11.86 -20.62
CA GLU A 172 -20.66 13.12 -21.02
C GLU A 172 -21.48 13.73 -19.85
N GLU A 173 -22.33 12.95 -19.18
CA GLU A 173 -23.13 13.38 -18.02
C GLU A 173 -22.27 13.85 -16.82
N PHE A 174 -21.08 13.29 -16.65
CA PHE A 174 -20.11 13.72 -15.63
C PHE A 174 -19.41 15.02 -16.03
N LEU A 175 -18.99 15.14 -17.29
CA LEU A 175 -18.32 16.31 -17.84
C LEU A 175 -19.24 17.54 -17.85
N ASP A 176 -20.54 17.36 -18.11
CA ASP A 176 -21.55 18.44 -18.02
C ASP A 176 -21.67 19.04 -16.61
N ARG A 177 -21.30 18.28 -15.57
CA ARG A 177 -21.25 18.71 -14.17
C ARG A 177 -19.88 19.26 -13.76
N CYS A 178 -18.92 19.30 -14.69
CA CYS A 178 -17.59 19.85 -14.50
C CYS A 178 -17.52 21.29 -15.03
N PHE A 179 -17.00 22.19 -14.20
CA PHE A 179 -16.85 23.63 -14.43
C PHE A 179 -15.46 24.10 -14.02
N TYR A 180 -14.99 25.25 -14.53
CA TYR A 180 -13.65 25.76 -14.28
C TYR A 180 -13.62 27.24 -13.92
N GLN A 181 -13.08 27.55 -12.74
CA GLN A 181 -12.89 28.91 -12.26
C GLN A 181 -11.40 29.28 -12.26
N ALA A 182 -11.03 30.26 -13.08
CA ALA A 182 -9.71 30.88 -13.00
C ALA A 182 -9.64 31.85 -11.80
N GLY A 183 -8.52 31.87 -11.08
CA GLY A 183 -8.31 32.79 -9.95
C GLY A 183 -6.96 32.63 -9.24
N GLN A 184 -6.58 33.59 -8.39
CA GLN A 184 -5.38 33.50 -7.56
C GLN A 184 -5.64 32.69 -6.28
N TYR A 185 -4.60 32.04 -5.76
CA TYR A 185 -4.71 31.18 -4.58
C TYR A 185 -4.80 31.94 -3.23
N ALA A 186 -4.50 33.24 -3.22
CA ALA A 186 -4.48 34.10 -2.03
C ALA A 186 -5.26 35.40 -2.30
N SER A 187 -6.52 35.25 -2.71
CA SER A 187 -7.38 36.34 -3.17
C SER A 187 -8.81 36.11 -2.69
N ASP A 188 -9.25 36.90 -1.71
CA ASP A 188 -10.62 36.83 -1.19
C ASP A 188 -11.67 37.19 -2.26
N GLU A 189 -11.29 38.01 -3.25
CA GLU A 189 -12.12 38.41 -4.39
C GLU A 189 -12.34 37.24 -5.36
N ASP A 190 -11.28 36.54 -5.75
CA ASP A 190 -11.39 35.38 -6.65
C ASP A 190 -12.16 34.22 -5.98
N PHE A 191 -11.96 34.01 -4.67
CA PHE A 191 -12.77 33.05 -3.91
C PHE A 191 -14.21 33.51 -3.69
N GLY A 192 -14.49 34.82 -3.67
CA GLY A 192 -15.85 35.37 -3.69
C GLY A 192 -16.55 35.14 -5.03
N ALA A 193 -15.82 35.27 -6.14
CA ALA A 193 -16.32 34.91 -7.47
C ALA A 193 -16.59 33.40 -7.60
N LEU A 194 -15.73 32.56 -7.01
CA LEU A 194 -15.99 31.13 -6.88
C LEU A 194 -17.27 30.85 -6.09
N ASP A 195 -17.45 31.44 -4.90
CA ASP A 195 -18.67 31.28 -4.08
C ASP A 195 -19.95 31.64 -4.81
N ALA A 196 -19.95 32.75 -5.56
CA ALA A 196 -21.09 33.16 -6.37
C ALA A 196 -21.47 32.06 -7.37
N ARG A 197 -20.48 31.50 -8.06
CA ARG A 197 -20.68 30.46 -9.07
C ARG A 197 -21.04 29.09 -8.49
N LEU A 198 -20.53 28.75 -7.30
CA LEU A 198 -20.99 27.55 -6.57
C LEU A 198 -22.50 27.66 -6.29
N ARG A 199 -22.98 28.83 -5.85
CA ARG A 199 -24.40 29.04 -5.53
C ARG A 199 -25.34 28.93 -6.72
N GLU A 200 -24.87 29.26 -7.92
CA GLU A 200 -25.63 29.09 -9.15
C GLU A 200 -25.98 27.60 -9.40
N THR A 201 -25.05 26.67 -9.13
CA THR A 201 -25.30 25.22 -9.25
C THR A 201 -25.93 24.58 -8.02
N GLU A 202 -25.73 25.15 -6.82
CA GLU A 202 -26.40 24.71 -5.58
C GLU A 202 -27.92 24.95 -5.60
N GLY A 203 -28.42 25.78 -6.51
CA GLY A 203 -29.85 25.88 -6.86
C GLY A 203 -30.79 26.33 -5.73
N GLY A 204 -30.25 26.91 -4.66
CA GLY A 204 -31.01 27.27 -3.46
C GLY A 204 -31.48 26.07 -2.62
N LEU A 205 -30.89 24.88 -2.81
CA LEU A 205 -31.20 23.69 -2.00
C LEU A 205 -30.94 23.95 -0.51
N LYS A 206 -31.72 23.28 0.37
CA LYS A 206 -31.73 23.54 1.81
C LYS A 206 -30.36 23.34 2.48
N LYS A 207 -29.55 22.43 1.93
CA LYS A 207 -28.21 22.07 2.39
C LYS A 207 -27.28 22.03 1.19
N ALA A 208 -26.19 22.79 1.22
CA ALA A 208 -25.17 22.77 0.19
C ALA A 208 -23.82 22.44 0.83
N ASP A 209 -23.34 21.22 0.64
CA ASP A 209 -22.10 20.74 1.23
C ASP A 209 -20.92 21.05 0.29
N ARG A 210 -19.79 21.52 0.82
CA ARG A 210 -18.63 21.97 0.02
C ARG A 210 -17.34 21.25 0.41
N LEU A 211 -16.72 20.60 -0.57
CA LEU A 211 -15.44 19.91 -0.43
C LEU A 211 -14.35 20.64 -1.21
N PHE A 212 -13.27 21.06 -0.54
CA PHE A 212 -12.09 21.64 -1.19
C PHE A 212 -10.94 20.63 -1.18
N TYR A 213 -10.52 20.16 -2.36
CA TYR A 213 -9.33 19.31 -2.51
C TYR A 213 -8.12 20.17 -2.86
N LEU A 214 -7.11 20.22 -1.98
CA LEU A 214 -5.91 21.04 -2.19
C LEU A 214 -4.81 20.27 -2.92
N SER A 215 -4.96 20.10 -4.25
CA SER A 215 -3.95 19.50 -5.14
C SER A 215 -2.87 20.54 -5.54
N ILE A 216 -2.27 21.20 -4.54
CA ILE A 216 -1.31 22.31 -4.69
C ILE A 216 -0.04 22.10 -3.83
N PRO A 217 1.05 22.83 -4.10
CA PRO A 217 2.22 22.84 -3.22
C PRO A 217 1.91 23.31 -1.78
N PRO A 218 2.62 22.78 -0.77
CA PRO A 218 2.28 22.97 0.65
C PRO A 218 2.40 24.42 1.13
N ASN A 219 3.29 25.21 0.50
CA ASN A 219 3.48 26.63 0.80
C ASN A 219 2.28 27.53 0.39
N ILE A 220 1.21 26.94 -0.17
CA ILE A 220 -0.01 27.63 -0.59
C ILE A 220 -1.25 27.13 0.19
N PHE A 221 -1.13 26.02 0.94
CA PHE A 221 -2.27 25.42 1.66
C PHE A 221 -2.97 26.40 2.61
N THR A 222 -2.21 27.12 3.43
CA THR A 222 -2.74 28.01 4.47
C THR A 222 -3.49 29.20 3.86
N ALA A 223 -2.92 29.82 2.82
CA ALA A 223 -3.56 30.92 2.08
C ALA A 223 -4.87 30.48 1.40
N VAL A 224 -4.89 29.30 0.79
CA VAL A 224 -6.12 28.76 0.17
C VAL A 224 -7.15 28.39 1.23
N ALA A 225 -6.74 27.75 2.35
CA ALA A 225 -7.64 27.42 3.46
C ALA A 225 -8.26 28.69 4.07
N ALA A 226 -7.49 29.78 4.19
CA ALA A 226 -7.96 31.07 4.65
C ALA A 226 -9.05 31.65 3.71
N CYS A 227 -8.75 31.79 2.42
CA CYS A 227 -9.71 32.35 1.45
C CYS A 227 -10.94 31.43 1.25
N ALA A 228 -10.75 30.11 1.24
CA ALA A 228 -11.84 29.15 1.17
C ALA A 228 -12.76 29.24 2.39
N SER A 229 -12.20 29.28 3.61
CA SER A 229 -13.01 29.40 4.83
C SER A 229 -13.71 30.77 4.94
N LYS A 230 -13.05 31.85 4.55
CA LYS A 230 -13.55 33.23 4.69
C LYS A 230 -14.58 33.61 3.62
N SER A 231 -14.31 33.30 2.35
CA SER A 231 -15.10 33.77 1.20
C SER A 231 -15.96 32.68 0.55
N ALA A 232 -15.56 31.41 0.62
CA ALA A 232 -16.20 30.32 -0.13
C ALA A 232 -16.75 29.17 0.74
N SER A 233 -16.82 29.33 2.04
CA SER A 233 -17.45 28.36 2.95
C SER A 233 -18.95 28.27 2.71
N SER A 234 -19.50 27.08 2.94
CA SER A 234 -20.95 26.87 2.91
C SER A 234 -21.63 27.63 4.05
N LYS A 235 -22.84 28.11 3.78
CA LYS A 235 -23.69 28.81 4.76
C LYS A 235 -24.78 27.92 5.37
N ASN A 236 -25.08 26.78 4.75
CA ASN A 236 -26.20 25.90 5.10
C ASN A 236 -25.87 24.40 5.01
N GLY A 237 -24.62 24.05 4.72
CA GLY A 237 -24.07 22.70 4.78
C GLY A 237 -22.68 22.71 5.42
N TRP A 238 -21.95 21.60 5.34
CA TRP A 238 -20.58 21.54 5.85
C TRP A 238 -19.56 22.12 4.86
N THR A 239 -18.37 22.43 5.36
CA THR A 239 -17.20 22.72 4.53
C THR A 239 -16.02 21.90 5.04
N ARG A 240 -15.46 21.06 4.17
CA ARG A 240 -14.32 20.17 4.46
C ARG A 240 -13.19 20.45 3.48
N VAL A 241 -11.97 20.27 3.93
CA VAL A 241 -10.75 20.56 3.18
C VAL A 241 -9.82 19.35 3.24
N ILE A 242 -9.59 18.73 2.08
CA ILE A 242 -8.58 17.69 1.89
C ILE A 242 -7.24 18.35 1.64
N VAL A 243 -6.22 17.95 2.40
CA VAL A 243 -4.83 18.42 2.28
C VAL A 243 -3.87 17.26 2.04
N GLU A 244 -2.96 17.46 1.10
CA GLU A 244 -1.96 16.47 0.68
C GLU A 244 -0.66 16.56 1.48
N LYS A 245 0.10 15.45 1.48
CA LYS A 245 1.48 15.48 1.99
C LYS A 245 2.36 16.38 1.08
N PRO A 246 3.39 17.07 1.59
CA PRO A 246 4.00 16.91 2.91
C PRO A 246 3.42 17.83 4.00
N PHE A 247 3.21 17.26 5.19
CA PHE A 247 2.76 17.98 6.38
C PHE A 247 3.96 18.48 7.19
N GLY A 248 4.67 19.48 6.65
CA GLY A 248 5.96 19.92 7.17
C GLY A 248 7.12 18.99 6.82
N LYS A 249 8.30 19.27 7.38
CA LYS A 249 9.54 18.49 7.23
C LYS A 249 10.19 18.09 8.56
N ASP A 250 9.66 18.60 9.66
CA ASP A 250 10.10 18.41 11.05
C ASP A 250 8.98 18.89 11.99
N SER A 251 9.10 18.64 13.30
CA SER A 251 8.12 19.07 14.31
C SER A 251 7.81 20.58 14.29
N GLU A 252 8.78 21.42 13.93
CA GLU A 252 8.66 22.88 13.97
C GLU A 252 7.85 23.40 12.78
N SER A 253 8.23 22.99 11.56
CA SER A 253 7.50 23.32 10.34
C SER A 253 6.12 22.68 10.27
N PHE A 254 5.94 21.48 10.84
CA PHE A 254 4.61 20.89 11.00
C PHE A 254 3.74 21.68 11.97
N LYS A 255 4.28 22.07 13.13
CA LYS A 255 3.55 22.87 14.10
C LYS A 255 3.08 24.20 13.50
N GLN A 256 3.97 24.93 12.83
CA GLN A 256 3.61 26.16 12.13
C GLN A 256 2.48 25.95 11.12
N LEU A 257 2.59 24.93 10.26
CA LEU A 257 1.53 24.57 9.30
C LEU A 257 0.20 24.27 9.98
N SER A 258 0.23 23.59 11.14
CA SER A 258 -0.97 23.25 11.89
C SER A 258 -1.62 24.46 12.56
N ASP A 259 -0.82 25.28 13.25
CA ASP A 259 -1.25 26.51 13.90
C ASP A 259 -1.86 27.49 12.87
N ASP A 260 -1.33 27.54 11.64
CA ASP A 260 -1.88 28.33 10.53
C ASP A 260 -3.17 27.76 9.94
N LEU A 261 -3.31 26.44 9.83
CA LEU A 261 -4.57 25.82 9.40
C LEU A 261 -5.69 26.01 10.45
N TYR A 262 -5.36 25.92 11.74
CA TYR A 262 -6.32 26.09 12.83
C TYR A 262 -6.82 27.52 13.05
N GLN A 263 -6.16 28.54 12.46
CA GLN A 263 -6.71 29.89 12.39
C GLN A 263 -7.97 29.98 11.51
N HIS A 264 -8.19 29.00 10.63
CA HIS A 264 -9.24 29.04 9.61
C HIS A 264 -10.17 27.82 9.61
N LEU A 265 -9.69 26.65 10.03
CA LEU A 265 -10.44 25.39 9.96
C LEU A 265 -10.42 24.69 11.31
N ARG A 266 -11.52 24.01 11.67
CA ARG A 266 -11.56 23.08 12.80
C ARG A 266 -11.06 21.69 12.40
N GLU A 267 -10.62 20.87 13.35
CA GLU A 267 -10.14 19.50 13.08
C GLU A 267 -11.21 18.56 12.46
N ASP A 268 -12.51 18.81 12.65
CA ASP A 268 -13.59 18.08 11.97
C ASP A 268 -13.75 18.46 10.48
N GLN A 269 -13.07 19.52 10.05
CA GLN A 269 -13.06 20.02 8.67
C GLN A 269 -11.76 19.67 7.91
N ILE A 270 -10.69 19.24 8.59
CA ILE A 270 -9.37 19.00 7.98
C ILE A 270 -9.17 17.50 7.71
N TYR A 271 -8.95 17.14 6.45
CA TYR A 271 -8.79 15.77 5.98
C TYR A 271 -7.37 15.59 5.43
N ARG A 272 -6.44 15.23 6.31
CA ARG A 272 -5.02 15.02 5.96
C ARG A 272 -4.83 13.66 5.31
N ILE A 273 -4.56 13.65 4.00
CA ILE A 273 -4.43 12.41 3.23
C ILE A 273 -3.08 11.72 3.48
N ASP A 274 -3.19 10.44 3.77
CA ASP A 274 -2.17 9.45 3.43
C ASP A 274 -2.83 8.37 2.58
N HIS A 275 -2.52 8.36 1.29
CA HIS A 275 -3.11 7.43 0.32
C HIS A 275 -2.75 5.95 0.56
N TYR A 276 -1.86 5.61 1.50
CA TYR A 276 -1.69 4.21 1.94
C TYR A 276 -2.81 3.76 2.89
N LEU A 277 -3.42 4.67 3.66
CA LEU A 277 -4.56 4.33 4.52
C LEU A 277 -5.81 3.94 3.70
N GLY A 278 -6.00 4.54 2.53
CA GLY A 278 -7.09 4.20 1.60
C GLY A 278 -6.90 2.90 0.79
N LYS A 279 -5.89 2.07 1.10
CA LYS A 279 -5.67 0.78 0.40
C LYS A 279 -6.43 -0.35 1.08
N GLU A 280 -7.06 -1.21 0.27
CA GLU A 280 -7.95 -2.29 0.71
C GLU A 280 -7.40 -3.12 1.90
N LEU A 281 -6.18 -3.65 1.81
CA LEU A 281 -5.60 -4.45 2.90
C LEU A 281 -5.21 -3.65 4.15
N ILE A 282 -5.11 -2.32 4.07
CA ILE A 282 -4.88 -1.48 5.25
C ILE A 282 -6.18 -1.27 6.01
N GLU A 283 -7.30 -1.14 5.32
CA GLU A 283 -8.64 -1.16 5.93
C GLU A 283 -8.91 -2.53 6.60
N ASP A 284 -8.61 -3.62 5.88
CA ASP A 284 -8.80 -5.00 6.35
C ASP A 284 -7.95 -5.37 7.59
N LEU A 285 -6.90 -4.59 7.94
CA LEU A 285 -6.16 -4.81 9.20
C LEU A 285 -7.06 -4.79 10.44
N THR A 286 -8.11 -3.97 10.43
CA THR A 286 -9.04 -3.89 11.57
C THR A 286 -9.94 -5.13 11.66
N VAL A 287 -10.44 -5.61 10.51
CA VAL A 287 -11.27 -6.82 10.38
C VAL A 287 -10.44 -8.06 10.73
N LEU A 288 -9.26 -8.21 10.14
CA LEU A 288 -8.34 -9.32 10.37
C LEU A 288 -7.98 -9.47 11.86
N ARG A 289 -7.84 -8.36 12.59
CA ARG A 289 -7.46 -8.37 14.01
C ARG A 289 -8.63 -8.56 14.97
N PHE A 290 -9.76 -7.88 14.73
CA PHE A 290 -10.83 -7.75 15.73
C PHE A 290 -12.12 -8.52 15.39
N ALA A 291 -12.29 -8.98 14.14
CA ALA A 291 -13.41 -9.88 13.77
C ALA A 291 -13.03 -11.37 13.80
N ASN A 292 -11.76 -11.71 14.06
CA ASN A 292 -11.23 -13.07 13.92
C ASN A 292 -10.58 -13.59 15.21
N LEU A 293 -11.31 -14.46 15.94
CA LEU A 293 -10.85 -15.09 17.19
C LEU A 293 -9.51 -15.85 17.07
N VAL A 294 -9.17 -16.33 15.87
CA VAL A 294 -7.91 -17.04 15.61
C VAL A 294 -6.69 -16.11 15.70
N PHE A 295 -6.84 -14.83 15.35
CA PHE A 295 -5.72 -13.88 15.28
C PHE A 295 -5.54 -13.06 16.56
N GLU A 296 -6.61 -12.74 17.30
CA GLU A 296 -6.54 -11.93 18.53
C GLU A 296 -5.45 -12.41 19.52
N PRO A 297 -5.44 -13.68 20.00
CA PRO A 297 -4.45 -14.10 21.01
C PRO A 297 -3.03 -14.13 20.44
N LEU A 298 -2.88 -14.39 19.14
CA LEU A 298 -1.60 -14.41 18.44
C LEU A 298 -1.00 -13.00 18.29
N TRP A 299 -1.78 -11.93 18.43
CA TRP A 299 -1.38 -10.55 18.18
C TRP A 299 -0.65 -9.90 19.37
N SER A 300 0.34 -10.61 19.93
CA SER A 300 1.08 -10.16 21.11
C SER A 300 2.55 -10.61 21.12
N ARG A 301 3.39 -9.94 21.91
CA ARG A 301 4.79 -10.30 22.20
C ARG A 301 5.00 -11.76 22.62
N GLN A 302 3.97 -12.45 23.12
CA GLN A 302 4.07 -13.87 23.50
C GLN A 302 4.27 -14.77 22.27
N TYR A 303 3.63 -14.43 21.15
CA TYR A 303 3.65 -15.24 19.93
C TYR A 303 4.43 -14.58 18.79
N ILE A 304 4.44 -13.24 18.70
CA ILE A 304 5.17 -12.50 17.67
C ILE A 304 6.64 -12.33 18.10
N ARG A 305 7.56 -12.61 17.16
CA ARG A 305 9.00 -12.41 17.30
C ARG A 305 9.43 -11.05 16.76
N ASN A 306 8.93 -10.66 15.58
CA ASN A 306 9.16 -9.35 14.95
C ASN A 306 8.04 -9.04 13.95
N VAL A 307 7.92 -7.76 13.62
CA VAL A 307 7.05 -7.25 12.56
C VAL A 307 7.93 -6.50 11.56
N GLN A 308 7.70 -6.68 10.27
CA GLN A 308 8.43 -6.00 9.21
C GLN A 308 7.41 -5.28 8.32
N VAL A 309 7.59 -3.98 8.10
CA VAL A 309 6.79 -3.20 7.15
C VAL A 309 7.72 -2.76 6.03
N ILE A 310 7.50 -3.32 4.85
CA ILE A 310 8.40 -3.19 3.71
C ILE A 310 7.69 -2.41 2.61
N PHE A 311 8.36 -1.39 2.09
CA PHE A 311 8.01 -0.64 0.89
C PHE A 311 9.22 -0.64 -0.05
N SER A 312 8.99 -1.00 -1.30
CA SER A 312 10.01 -1.11 -2.33
C SER A 312 9.44 -0.64 -3.66
N GLU A 313 10.16 0.25 -4.34
CA GLU A 313 9.87 0.71 -5.69
C GLU A 313 11.01 0.31 -6.63
N ASN A 314 10.67 -0.22 -7.81
CA ASN A 314 11.64 -0.64 -8.84
C ASN A 314 12.01 0.47 -9.85
N PHE A 315 11.48 1.67 -9.65
CA PHE A 315 11.79 2.90 -10.38
C PHE A 315 12.55 3.89 -9.50
N GLY A 316 13.25 4.86 -10.10
CA GLY A 316 14.04 5.88 -9.41
C GLY A 316 13.20 7.11 -9.04
N THR A 317 13.79 8.30 -9.13
CA THR A 317 13.07 9.58 -8.99
C THR A 317 12.39 10.06 -10.28
N GLU A 318 12.69 9.44 -11.43
CA GLU A 318 12.05 9.69 -12.73
C GLU A 318 11.99 11.19 -13.10
N GLY A 319 13.14 11.88 -13.01
CA GLY A 319 13.27 13.32 -13.32
C GLY A 319 12.65 14.28 -12.28
N ARG A 320 12.21 13.76 -11.13
CA ARG A 320 11.74 14.55 -9.98
C ARG A 320 12.75 14.57 -8.84
N GLY A 321 14.02 14.31 -9.12
CA GLY A 321 15.10 14.19 -8.14
C GLY A 321 15.23 15.42 -7.24
N GLY A 322 15.21 16.63 -7.81
CA GLY A 322 15.34 17.90 -7.07
C GLY A 322 14.16 18.26 -6.14
N TYR A 323 12.97 17.71 -6.38
CA TYR A 323 11.88 17.80 -5.40
C TYR A 323 12.08 16.79 -4.27
N PHE A 324 12.44 15.55 -4.63
CA PHE A 324 12.71 14.49 -3.66
C PHE A 324 13.90 14.83 -2.73
N ASP A 325 14.90 15.54 -3.25
CA ASP A 325 16.12 15.96 -2.54
C ASP A 325 15.83 16.79 -1.27
N GLN A 326 14.74 17.55 -1.27
CA GLN A 326 14.34 18.40 -0.13
C GLN A 326 13.77 17.61 1.06
N TYR A 327 13.43 16.33 0.86
CA TYR A 327 12.73 15.51 1.85
C TYR A 327 13.46 14.20 2.16
N GLY A 328 13.90 13.48 1.13
CA GLY A 328 14.45 12.13 1.24
C GLY A 328 13.41 11.08 1.63
N ILE A 329 13.81 9.81 1.51
CA ILE A 329 12.91 8.65 1.68
C ILE A 329 12.28 8.53 3.07
N VAL A 330 12.96 9.03 4.12
CA VAL A 330 12.47 8.96 5.50
C VAL A 330 11.22 9.83 5.66
N ARG A 331 11.23 11.04 5.10
CA ARG A 331 10.08 11.96 5.11
C ARG A 331 9.04 11.60 4.05
N ASP A 332 9.46 11.12 2.88
CA ASP A 332 8.52 10.74 1.81
C ASP A 332 7.68 9.49 2.18
N VAL A 333 8.26 8.49 2.85
CA VAL A 333 7.61 7.16 3.03
C VAL A 333 7.60 6.63 4.46
N ILE A 334 8.68 6.80 5.24
CA ILE A 334 8.78 6.13 6.56
C ILE A 334 7.95 6.86 7.62
N GLN A 335 8.10 8.18 7.74
CA GLN A 335 7.44 8.99 8.75
C GLN A 335 5.91 9.06 8.57
N ASN A 336 5.42 8.89 7.34
CA ASN A 336 4.00 8.82 7.01
C ASN A 336 3.55 7.37 6.80
N HIS A 337 3.63 6.84 5.57
CA HIS A 337 3.02 5.58 5.14
C HIS A 337 3.35 4.41 6.07
N LEU A 338 4.64 4.17 6.36
CA LEU A 338 5.03 3.03 7.19
C LEU A 338 4.65 3.20 8.67
N LEU A 339 4.72 4.42 9.19
CA LEU A 339 4.35 4.71 10.56
C LEU A 339 2.82 4.64 10.78
N GLN A 340 2.04 5.09 9.80
CA GLN A 340 0.58 4.97 9.77
C GLN A 340 0.13 3.50 9.75
N ILE A 341 0.78 2.68 8.90
CA ILE A 341 0.56 1.22 8.88
C ILE A 341 0.94 0.59 10.22
N LEU A 342 2.09 0.96 10.81
CA LEU A 342 2.52 0.48 12.12
C LEU A 342 1.48 0.83 13.20
N ALA A 343 1.00 2.07 13.24
CA ALA A 343 0.02 2.51 14.24
C ALA A 343 -1.26 1.67 14.17
N LEU A 344 -1.84 1.49 12.97
CA LEU A 344 -3.06 0.70 12.76
C LEU A 344 -2.85 -0.81 13.04
N PHE A 345 -1.69 -1.33 12.70
CA PHE A 345 -1.29 -2.72 12.99
C PHE A 345 -1.11 -2.99 14.49
N ALA A 346 -0.56 -2.02 15.23
CA ALA A 346 -0.12 -2.20 16.61
C ALA A 346 -1.11 -1.67 17.67
N MET A 347 -2.11 -0.87 17.31
CA MET A 347 -3.11 -0.30 18.23
C MET A 347 -3.87 -1.37 19.03
N GLU A 348 -4.33 -1.06 20.25
CA GLU A 348 -5.23 -1.99 20.96
C GLU A 348 -6.61 -2.03 20.27
N GLN A 349 -7.51 -2.90 20.75
CA GLN A 349 -8.89 -2.88 20.29
C GLN A 349 -9.54 -1.54 20.70
N PRO A 350 -10.08 -0.75 19.75
CA PRO A 350 -10.79 0.49 20.06
C PRO A 350 -12.13 0.19 20.74
N ALA A 351 -12.67 1.18 21.47
CA ALA A 351 -13.95 1.02 22.17
C ALA A 351 -15.14 0.82 21.21
N SER A 352 -15.04 1.37 19.99
CA SER A 352 -15.98 1.20 18.89
C SER A 352 -15.24 1.28 17.54
N LEU A 353 -15.99 1.23 16.43
CA LEU A 353 -15.46 1.53 15.09
C LEU A 353 -15.52 3.03 14.75
N ASP A 354 -15.93 3.90 15.68
CA ASP A 354 -15.98 5.34 15.46
C ASP A 354 -14.57 5.90 15.21
N ALA A 355 -14.48 6.84 14.27
CA ALA A 355 -13.20 7.38 13.80
C ALA A 355 -12.29 7.90 14.93
N GLU A 356 -12.84 8.52 15.97
CA GLU A 356 -12.04 9.04 17.08
C GLU A 356 -11.53 7.94 18.02
N ASP A 357 -12.25 6.84 18.23
CA ASP A 357 -11.77 5.70 19.04
C ASP A 357 -10.59 5.00 18.36
N ILE A 358 -10.69 4.79 17.04
CA ILE A 358 -9.60 4.27 16.21
C ILE A 358 -8.38 5.21 16.28
N ARG A 359 -8.58 6.52 16.05
CA ARG A 359 -7.50 7.54 16.09
C ARG A 359 -6.85 7.63 17.48
N ASN A 360 -7.62 7.51 18.56
CA ASN A 360 -7.11 7.49 19.92
C ASN A 360 -6.15 6.33 20.16
N GLU A 361 -6.50 5.12 19.72
CA GLU A 361 -5.66 3.93 19.89
C GLU A 361 -4.40 3.95 18.98
N LYS A 362 -4.49 4.53 17.77
CA LYS A 362 -3.30 4.85 16.93
C LYS A 362 -2.33 5.80 17.66
N VAL A 363 -2.83 6.93 18.15
CA VAL A 363 -2.03 7.95 18.86
C VAL A 363 -1.38 7.38 20.13
N LYS A 364 -2.11 6.55 20.89
CA LYS A 364 -1.61 5.86 22.09
C LYS A 364 -0.40 4.97 21.79
N VAL A 365 -0.43 4.23 20.68
CA VAL A 365 0.74 3.45 20.22
C VAL A 365 1.91 4.35 19.85
N LEU A 366 1.68 5.41 19.07
CA LEU A 366 2.76 6.33 18.68
C LEU A 366 3.39 6.99 19.92
N LYS A 367 2.59 7.37 20.93
CA LYS A 367 3.10 7.89 22.21
C LYS A 367 3.97 6.86 22.93
N SER A 368 3.57 5.59 22.94
CA SER A 368 4.35 4.46 23.47
C SER A 368 5.58 4.07 22.63
N MET A 369 5.70 4.54 21.38
CA MET A 369 6.88 4.25 20.55
C MET A 369 8.14 4.93 21.10
N GLN A 370 9.27 4.25 21.08
CA GLN A 370 10.56 4.85 21.36
C GLN A 370 10.91 5.91 20.29
N GLN A 371 11.65 6.95 20.68
CA GLN A 371 12.24 7.87 19.73
C GLN A 371 13.25 7.12 18.84
N VAL A 372 13.25 7.41 17.53
CA VAL A 372 14.19 6.76 16.60
C VAL A 372 15.61 7.26 16.89
N ARG A 373 16.59 6.34 16.89
CA ARG A 373 18.00 6.60 17.21
C ARG A 373 18.87 6.28 16.00
N LEU A 374 19.91 7.08 15.75
CA LEU A 374 20.79 6.89 14.59
C LEU A 374 21.43 5.49 14.51
N GLU A 375 21.74 4.88 15.66
CA GLU A 375 22.30 3.51 15.74
C GLU A 375 21.33 2.38 15.32
N ASP A 376 20.06 2.70 15.11
CA ASP A 376 19.00 1.82 14.63
C ASP A 376 18.46 2.26 13.26
N VAL A 377 19.19 3.12 12.55
CA VAL A 377 18.88 3.60 11.19
C VAL A 377 20.02 3.24 10.23
N VAL A 378 19.65 2.79 9.03
CA VAL A 378 20.56 2.63 7.89
C VAL A 378 20.04 3.48 6.74
N LEU A 379 20.93 4.26 6.14
CA LEU A 379 20.64 5.10 4.97
C LEU A 379 21.34 4.54 3.74
N GLY A 380 20.74 4.70 2.57
CA GLY A 380 21.35 4.34 1.29
C GLY A 380 20.95 5.24 0.14
N GLN A 381 21.79 5.29 -0.89
CA GLN A 381 21.54 6.06 -2.11
C GLN A 381 21.82 5.18 -3.35
N TYR A 382 20.90 5.16 -4.33
CA TYR A 382 21.09 4.31 -5.51
C TYR A 382 22.11 4.90 -6.48
N ARG A 383 22.99 4.03 -6.98
CA ARG A 383 23.95 4.35 -8.05
C ARG A 383 23.61 3.62 -9.34
N SER A 384 24.13 4.14 -10.45
CA SER A 384 23.92 3.58 -11.79
C SER A 384 24.34 2.12 -11.90
N ARG A 385 23.69 1.41 -12.83
CA ARG A 385 23.96 0.00 -13.12
C ARG A 385 23.75 -0.29 -14.60
N ASN A 386 24.76 -0.90 -15.22
CA ASN A 386 24.60 -1.48 -16.55
C ASN A 386 23.85 -2.82 -16.45
N VAL A 387 22.73 -2.93 -17.16
CA VAL A 387 21.92 -4.16 -17.27
C VAL A 387 21.77 -4.49 -18.75
N ARG A 388 22.40 -5.59 -19.19
CA ARG A 388 22.34 -6.09 -20.58
C ARG A 388 22.70 -5.05 -21.66
N GLY A 389 23.58 -4.09 -21.35
CA GLY A 389 23.99 -3.02 -22.26
C GLY A 389 23.22 -1.71 -22.10
N SER A 390 22.07 -1.71 -21.41
CA SER A 390 21.35 -0.49 -21.03
C SER A 390 21.89 0.05 -19.71
N MET A 391 22.25 1.33 -19.67
CA MET A 391 22.63 2.01 -18.43
C MET A 391 21.37 2.47 -17.70
N LEU A 392 21.16 1.99 -16.48
CA LEU A 392 20.18 2.56 -15.55
C LEU A 392 20.88 3.67 -14.76
N PRO A 393 20.35 4.90 -14.72
CA PRO A 393 21.00 6.04 -14.05
C PRO A 393 21.02 5.89 -12.52
N GLY A 394 22.00 6.50 -11.89
CA GLY A 394 22.09 6.72 -10.45
C GLY A 394 21.28 7.94 -10.01
N TYR A 395 21.20 8.18 -8.70
CA TYR A 395 20.46 9.33 -8.19
C TYR A 395 21.13 10.67 -8.56
N LEU A 396 22.46 10.71 -8.53
CA LEU A 396 23.27 11.88 -8.92
C LEU A 396 23.44 12.04 -10.45
N ASP A 397 22.85 11.13 -11.25
CA ASP A 397 22.80 11.24 -12.72
C ASP A 397 21.50 11.96 -13.17
N ASP A 398 20.62 12.38 -12.25
CA ASP A 398 19.44 13.21 -12.50
C ASP A 398 19.85 14.70 -12.43
N ASP A 399 19.79 15.42 -13.57
CA ASP A 399 20.21 16.83 -13.70
C ASP A 399 19.49 17.79 -12.72
N THR A 400 18.38 17.37 -12.10
CA THR A 400 17.66 18.16 -11.08
C THR A 400 18.23 18.00 -9.67
N VAL A 401 19.18 17.09 -9.45
CA VAL A 401 19.79 16.77 -8.14
C VAL A 401 21.14 17.47 -8.00
N PRO A 402 21.46 18.07 -6.83
CA PRO A 402 22.80 18.60 -6.56
C PRO A 402 23.88 17.52 -6.71
N PRO A 403 25.00 17.76 -7.44
CA PRO A 403 26.02 16.73 -7.70
C PRO A 403 26.72 16.14 -6.45
N ASN A 404 26.56 16.79 -5.30
CA ASN A 404 27.07 16.38 -3.99
C ASN A 404 25.95 16.02 -3.00
N SER A 405 24.73 15.73 -3.47
CA SER A 405 23.61 15.35 -2.61
C SER A 405 23.91 14.05 -1.84
N ILE A 406 23.67 14.10 -0.53
CA ILE A 406 23.73 12.95 0.38
C ILE A 406 22.32 12.43 0.70
N THR A 407 21.30 12.86 -0.03
CA THR A 407 19.90 12.51 0.27
C THR A 407 19.68 11.00 0.15
N PRO A 408 19.10 10.35 1.19
CA PRO A 408 18.81 8.93 1.15
C PRO A 408 17.61 8.63 0.26
N THR A 409 17.83 7.75 -0.73
CA THR A 409 16.78 7.13 -1.55
C THR A 409 16.34 5.76 -1.02
N PHE A 410 17.06 5.25 -0.01
CA PHE A 410 16.73 4.08 0.80
C PHE A 410 16.92 4.40 2.27
N ALA A 411 16.02 3.92 3.13
CA ALA A 411 16.26 3.82 4.55
C ALA A 411 15.63 2.56 5.14
N ALA A 412 16.29 2.01 6.16
CA ALA A 412 15.72 1.01 7.04
C ALA A 412 15.90 1.45 8.49
N CYS A 413 14.90 1.24 9.35
CA CYS A 413 15.02 1.51 10.77
C CYS A 413 14.36 0.44 11.64
N ALA A 414 14.86 0.27 12.87
CA ALA A 414 14.25 -0.55 13.89
C ALA A 414 13.61 0.34 14.95
N VAL A 415 12.32 0.13 15.23
CA VAL A 415 11.55 0.86 16.25
C VAL A 415 10.90 -0.11 17.23
N PHE A 416 10.61 0.37 18.43
CA PHE A 416 10.04 -0.42 19.52
C PHE A 416 8.86 0.32 20.15
N VAL A 417 7.80 -0.41 20.50
CA VAL A 417 6.62 0.13 21.19
C VAL A 417 6.63 -0.36 22.64
N ASN A 418 6.86 0.56 23.57
CA ASN A 418 6.99 0.28 25.00
C ASN A 418 5.61 0.20 25.67
N ASN A 419 4.86 -0.86 25.34
CA ASN A 419 3.59 -1.18 26.01
C ASN A 419 3.49 -2.69 26.32
N ALA A 420 2.46 -3.10 27.06
CA ALA A 420 2.29 -4.48 27.50
C ALA A 420 2.24 -5.50 26.34
N ARG A 421 1.68 -5.11 25.18
CA ARG A 421 1.51 -5.97 24.01
C ARG A 421 2.80 -6.15 23.20
N TRP A 422 3.64 -5.11 23.11
CA TRP A 422 4.77 -5.04 22.17
C TRP A 422 6.16 -4.94 22.78
N ASP A 423 6.28 -4.81 24.11
CA ASP A 423 7.57 -4.74 24.81
C ASP A 423 8.54 -5.89 24.38
N GLY A 424 9.71 -5.48 23.91
CA GLY A 424 10.77 -6.35 23.37
C GLY A 424 10.57 -6.86 21.93
N VAL A 425 9.51 -6.46 21.22
CA VAL A 425 9.29 -6.84 19.81
C VAL A 425 9.82 -5.74 18.89
N PRO A 426 10.83 -6.01 18.03
CA PRO A 426 11.29 -5.06 17.04
C PRO A 426 10.29 -4.95 15.88
N PHE A 427 9.94 -3.71 15.54
CA PHE A 427 9.27 -3.33 14.30
C PHE A 427 10.34 -2.82 13.34
N LEU A 428 10.55 -3.53 12.23
CA LEU A 428 11.52 -3.19 11.21
C LEU A 428 10.82 -2.50 10.04
N LEU A 429 11.11 -1.22 9.82
CA LEU A 429 10.57 -0.44 8.72
C LEU A 429 11.63 -0.35 7.61
N LYS A 430 11.24 -0.58 6.35
CA LYS A 430 12.13 -0.51 5.18
C LYS A 430 11.43 0.22 4.04
N ALA A 431 12.06 1.28 3.52
CA ALA A 431 11.58 2.00 2.34
C ALA A 431 12.74 2.25 1.36
N GLY A 432 12.52 2.09 0.06
CA GLY A 432 13.51 2.54 -0.93
C GLY A 432 13.05 2.53 -2.38
N LYS A 433 13.70 3.40 -3.16
CA LYS A 433 13.56 3.52 -4.63
C LYS A 433 14.68 2.77 -5.35
N ALA A 434 14.49 2.52 -6.65
CA ALA A 434 15.43 1.80 -7.51
C ALA A 434 15.85 0.43 -6.93
N LEU A 435 14.90 -0.29 -6.33
CA LEU A 435 15.08 -1.64 -5.78
C LEU A 435 14.68 -2.73 -6.78
N HIS A 436 14.92 -4.00 -6.43
CA HIS A 436 14.71 -5.14 -7.33
C HIS A 436 13.25 -5.43 -7.69
N SER A 437 12.29 -4.94 -6.91
CA SER A 437 10.87 -5.24 -7.05
C SER A 437 10.00 -4.06 -6.59
N ARG A 438 8.77 -3.98 -7.10
CA ARG A 438 7.72 -3.14 -6.53
C ARG A 438 6.92 -3.99 -5.56
N VAL A 439 6.93 -3.65 -4.27
CA VAL A 439 6.12 -4.33 -3.24
C VAL A 439 5.84 -3.38 -2.07
N ALA A 440 4.65 -3.45 -1.50
CA ALA A 440 4.40 -3.02 -0.13
C ALA A 440 3.73 -4.18 0.63
N GLU A 441 4.28 -4.57 1.77
CA GLU A 441 3.77 -5.70 2.55
C GLU A 441 4.13 -5.60 4.04
N ILE A 442 3.27 -6.18 4.88
CA ILE A 442 3.52 -6.39 6.31
C ILE A 442 3.83 -7.87 6.51
N ARG A 443 4.91 -8.18 7.21
CA ARG A 443 5.32 -9.55 7.57
C ARG A 443 5.39 -9.68 9.09
N VAL A 444 4.65 -10.64 9.63
CA VAL A 444 4.59 -10.93 11.06
C VAL A 444 5.23 -12.29 11.29
N GLN A 445 6.47 -12.31 11.80
CA GLN A 445 7.16 -13.56 12.09
C GLN A 445 6.82 -14.03 13.50
N PHE A 446 6.28 -15.24 13.63
CA PHE A 446 5.97 -15.84 14.92
C PHE A 446 7.21 -16.47 15.58
N ARG A 447 7.15 -16.69 16.89
CA ARG A 447 8.16 -17.42 17.66
C ARG A 447 8.14 -18.91 17.31
N HIS A 448 9.24 -19.61 17.61
CA HIS A 448 9.29 -21.07 17.47
C HIS A 448 8.36 -21.74 18.49
N VAL A 449 7.72 -22.83 18.07
CA VAL A 449 6.95 -23.72 18.97
C VAL A 449 7.88 -24.28 20.06
N PRO A 450 7.62 -24.04 21.36
CA PRO A 450 8.40 -24.64 22.44
C PRO A 450 8.35 -26.17 22.40
N GLY A 451 9.49 -26.84 22.62
CA GLY A 451 9.53 -28.30 22.65
C GLY A 451 9.19 -29.01 21.32
N ASN A 452 9.28 -28.33 20.16
CA ASN A 452 8.89 -28.86 18.86
C ASN A 452 9.53 -30.24 18.54
N LEU A 453 8.71 -31.29 18.63
CA LEU A 453 9.08 -32.69 18.39
C LEU A 453 9.61 -32.95 16.97
N TYR A 454 9.25 -32.10 16.02
CA TYR A 454 9.63 -32.22 14.60
C TYR A 454 10.87 -31.41 14.22
N ARG A 455 11.60 -30.83 15.18
CA ARG A 455 12.80 -30.02 14.91
C ARG A 455 13.84 -30.74 14.03
N ASN A 456 13.98 -32.06 14.18
CA ASN A 456 14.91 -32.88 13.39
C ASN A 456 14.33 -33.35 12.03
N LYS A 457 13.10 -32.92 11.69
CA LYS A 457 12.38 -33.22 10.44
C LYS A 457 12.09 -31.96 9.61
N LEU A 458 12.22 -30.79 10.23
CA LEU A 458 12.37 -29.50 9.58
C LEU A 458 13.79 -29.39 9.00
N GLY A 459 13.96 -28.58 7.96
CA GLY A 459 15.27 -28.33 7.36
C GLY A 459 16.25 -27.61 8.31
N LEU A 460 17.52 -27.50 7.90
CA LEU A 460 18.58 -26.89 8.71
C LEU A 460 18.40 -25.38 8.99
N ASP A 461 17.48 -24.70 8.32
CA ASP A 461 17.25 -23.26 8.48
C ASP A 461 16.15 -22.97 9.51
N LEU A 462 16.56 -22.72 10.76
CA LEU A 462 15.66 -22.52 11.90
C LEU A 462 14.71 -21.34 11.73
N ASP A 463 15.11 -20.27 11.02
CA ASP A 463 14.24 -19.11 10.77
C ASP A 463 13.11 -19.45 9.77
N ARG A 464 13.32 -20.37 8.84
CA ARG A 464 12.26 -20.86 7.91
C ARG A 464 11.29 -21.83 8.58
N ALA A 465 11.62 -22.32 9.78
CA ALA A 465 10.76 -23.20 10.57
C ALA A 465 9.73 -22.45 11.45
N THR A 466 9.69 -21.11 11.43
CA THR A 466 8.63 -20.31 12.09
C THR A 466 7.42 -20.12 11.17
N ASN A 467 6.26 -19.90 11.76
CA ASN A 467 5.13 -19.38 10.98
C ASN A 467 5.33 -17.90 10.66
N GLU A 468 4.75 -17.44 9.56
CA GLU A 468 4.80 -16.05 9.12
C GLU A 468 3.43 -15.68 8.53
N LEU A 469 2.77 -14.65 9.08
CA LEU A 469 1.60 -14.04 8.44
C LEU A 469 2.10 -12.91 7.54
N VAL A 470 1.66 -12.89 6.29
CA VAL A 470 2.03 -11.87 5.30
C VAL A 470 0.77 -11.22 4.76
N ILE A 471 0.77 -9.89 4.75
CA ILE A 471 -0.31 -9.03 4.27
C ILE A 471 0.29 -8.19 3.14
N ARG A 472 0.06 -8.60 1.89
CA ARG A 472 0.64 -7.98 0.70
C ARG A 472 -0.26 -6.88 0.20
N ILE A 473 0.07 -5.64 0.55
CA ILE A 473 -0.71 -4.43 0.26
C ILE A 473 -0.69 -4.08 -1.24
N GLN A 474 0.42 -4.36 -1.95
CA GLN A 474 0.53 -4.29 -3.41
C GLN A 474 1.86 -4.91 -3.88
N PRO A 475 2.00 -5.29 -5.17
CA PRO A 475 0.93 -5.65 -6.09
C PRO A 475 0.36 -7.03 -5.73
N ASN A 476 -0.74 -7.44 -6.38
CA ASN A 476 -1.41 -8.72 -6.13
C ASN A 476 -1.82 -8.83 -4.66
N GLU A 477 -2.80 -8.01 -4.31
CA GLU A 477 -3.38 -7.87 -2.98
C GLU A 477 -3.75 -9.25 -2.42
N GLY A 478 -3.22 -9.60 -1.25
CA GLY A 478 -3.51 -10.89 -0.63
C GLY A 478 -2.95 -11.06 0.77
N ILE A 479 -3.56 -11.99 1.50
CA ILE A 479 -3.19 -12.37 2.86
C ILE A 479 -2.85 -13.85 2.86
N TYR A 480 -1.68 -14.22 3.36
CA TYR A 480 -1.30 -15.63 3.45
C TYR A 480 -0.49 -15.94 4.70
N MET A 481 -0.67 -17.16 5.22
CA MET A 481 0.05 -17.66 6.39
C MET A 481 0.98 -18.80 5.97
N LYS A 482 2.29 -18.59 6.14
CA LYS A 482 3.31 -19.64 5.99
C LYS A 482 3.22 -20.60 7.17
N ILE A 483 2.91 -21.86 6.90
CA ILE A 483 2.77 -22.93 7.90
C ILE A 483 3.73 -24.09 7.62
N ASN A 484 4.11 -24.81 8.66
CA ASN A 484 4.84 -26.06 8.54
C ASN A 484 3.84 -27.19 8.27
N ASN A 485 3.96 -27.91 7.16
CA ASN A 485 3.07 -29.00 6.78
C ASN A 485 3.86 -30.28 6.44
N LYS A 486 3.23 -31.45 6.62
CA LYS A 486 3.78 -32.71 6.11
C LYS A 486 3.76 -32.68 4.57
N VAL A 487 4.89 -32.96 3.95
CA VAL A 487 4.96 -33.16 2.50
C VAL A 487 4.10 -34.39 2.11
N PRO A 488 3.19 -34.28 1.12
CA PRO A 488 2.42 -35.41 0.64
C PRO A 488 3.29 -36.60 0.22
N GLY A 489 2.91 -37.81 0.63
CA GLY A 489 3.67 -39.04 0.41
C GLY A 489 3.79 -39.92 1.65
N LEU A 490 4.60 -40.99 1.54
CA LEU A 490 4.75 -42.02 2.58
C LEU A 490 5.67 -41.59 3.74
N GLY A 491 6.58 -40.65 3.52
CA GLY A 491 7.54 -40.19 4.54
C GLY A 491 6.99 -39.10 5.47
N LEU A 492 7.57 -39.01 6.67
CA LEU A 492 7.35 -37.90 7.60
C LEU A 492 8.44 -36.82 7.42
N ARG A 493 8.38 -36.11 6.29
CA ARG A 493 9.16 -34.89 6.02
C ARG A 493 8.24 -33.68 6.17
N ILE A 494 8.72 -32.63 6.81
CA ILE A 494 7.99 -31.36 6.94
C ILE A 494 8.63 -30.33 6.01
N ASP A 495 7.79 -29.49 5.42
CA ASP A 495 8.20 -28.35 4.59
C ASP A 495 7.27 -27.15 4.87
N THR A 496 7.69 -25.96 4.46
CA THR A 496 6.90 -24.74 4.62
C THR A 496 5.95 -24.56 3.42
N THR A 497 4.65 -24.41 3.67
CA THR A 497 3.62 -24.13 2.66
C THR A 497 2.79 -22.91 3.05
N ARG A 498 1.85 -22.47 2.21
CA ARG A 498 0.95 -21.33 2.48
C ARG A 498 -0.51 -21.77 2.61
N LEU A 499 -1.22 -21.15 3.54
CA LEU A 499 -2.67 -20.94 3.44
C LEU A 499 -2.86 -19.55 2.82
N ASP A 500 -3.58 -19.44 1.70
CA ASP A 500 -3.52 -18.27 0.81
C ASP A 500 -4.91 -17.71 0.50
N LEU A 501 -5.04 -16.38 0.63
CA LEU A 501 -6.16 -15.57 0.15
C LEU A 501 -5.60 -14.48 -0.77
N THR A 502 -5.42 -14.80 -2.05
CA THR A 502 -5.14 -13.82 -3.10
C THR A 502 -6.45 -13.19 -3.58
N TYR A 503 -6.59 -11.86 -3.50
CA TYR A 503 -7.88 -11.19 -3.74
C TYR A 503 -8.34 -11.38 -5.18
N LYS A 504 -7.44 -11.22 -6.15
CA LYS A 504 -7.72 -11.40 -7.59
C LYS A 504 -8.24 -12.79 -7.98
N SER A 505 -7.93 -13.84 -7.22
CA SER A 505 -8.43 -15.19 -7.49
C SER A 505 -9.70 -15.53 -6.69
N LYS A 506 -10.01 -14.76 -5.63
CA LYS A 506 -11.17 -15.00 -4.76
C LYS A 506 -12.37 -14.11 -5.07
N TYR A 507 -12.14 -12.88 -5.52
CA TYR A 507 -13.17 -11.87 -5.76
C TYR A 507 -13.10 -11.37 -7.21
N ASP A 508 -14.22 -11.44 -7.92
CA ASP A 508 -14.37 -10.89 -9.27
C ASP A 508 -14.85 -9.44 -9.19
N VAL A 509 -14.02 -8.58 -8.58
CA VAL A 509 -14.32 -7.16 -8.37
C VAL A 509 -13.10 -6.30 -8.70
N HIS A 510 -13.34 -5.08 -9.18
CA HIS A 510 -12.30 -4.08 -9.31
C HIS A 510 -12.07 -3.41 -7.96
N LEU A 511 -10.86 -3.52 -7.42
CA LEU A 511 -10.49 -2.81 -6.18
C LEU A 511 -10.40 -1.30 -6.47
N PRO A 512 -11.02 -0.43 -5.66
CA PRO A 512 -10.96 1.01 -5.86
C PRO A 512 -9.54 1.54 -5.66
N ASP A 513 -9.17 2.61 -6.38
CA ASP A 513 -7.95 3.34 -6.05
C ASP A 513 -8.13 4.09 -4.71
N ALA A 514 -7.05 4.24 -3.94
CA ALA A 514 -7.09 4.87 -2.62
C ALA A 514 -7.68 6.30 -2.64
N TYR A 515 -7.53 7.04 -3.74
CA TYR A 515 -8.14 8.37 -3.86
C TYR A 515 -9.67 8.30 -3.96
N GLU A 516 -10.24 7.24 -4.54
CA GLU A 516 -11.70 7.06 -4.58
C GLU A 516 -12.26 6.85 -3.17
N ARG A 517 -11.66 5.91 -2.43
CA ARG A 517 -12.00 5.61 -1.02
C ARG A 517 -11.94 6.88 -0.19
N LEU A 518 -10.81 7.59 -0.20
CA LEU A 518 -10.62 8.76 0.67
C LEU A 518 -11.53 9.94 0.28
N ILE A 519 -11.74 10.21 -1.02
CA ILE A 519 -12.68 11.28 -1.42
C ILE A 519 -14.10 10.95 -0.96
N LEU A 520 -14.54 9.70 -1.10
CA LEU A 520 -15.86 9.25 -0.64
C LEU A 520 -15.99 9.34 0.89
N ASP A 521 -15.01 8.86 1.64
CA ASP A 521 -14.99 8.93 3.11
C ASP A 521 -15.09 10.39 3.58
N CYS A 522 -14.38 11.31 2.90
CA CYS A 522 -14.48 12.75 3.18
C CYS A 522 -15.86 13.36 2.85
N ILE A 523 -16.53 12.90 1.79
CA ILE A 523 -17.92 13.29 1.48
C ILE A 523 -18.88 12.78 2.57
N ASN A 524 -18.69 11.54 3.02
CA ASN A 524 -19.52 10.92 4.06
C ASN A 524 -19.22 11.48 5.46
N GLY A 525 -18.04 12.08 5.68
CA GLY A 525 -17.60 12.64 6.96
C GLY A 525 -16.84 11.65 7.85
N ASP A 526 -16.47 10.51 7.28
CA ASP A 526 -15.65 9.52 7.94
C ASP A 526 -14.19 9.99 7.99
N ARG A 527 -13.61 9.95 9.19
CA ARG A 527 -12.27 10.43 9.51
C ARG A 527 -11.31 9.30 9.92
N ARG A 528 -11.74 8.03 9.90
CA ARG A 528 -10.95 6.89 10.41
C ARG A 528 -9.64 6.68 9.64
N LEU A 529 -9.64 6.97 8.33
CA LEU A 529 -8.47 6.87 7.44
C LEU A 529 -7.70 8.20 7.25
N PHE A 530 -7.97 9.22 8.08
CA PHE A 530 -7.35 10.55 7.97
C PHE A 530 -6.52 10.92 9.20
N ILE A 531 -5.29 11.39 8.95
CA ILE A 531 -4.32 11.60 10.03
C ILE A 531 -4.74 12.78 10.92
N ARG A 532 -4.85 12.54 12.23
CA ARG A 532 -5.18 13.58 13.23
C ARG A 532 -3.96 14.45 13.53
N ASN A 533 -4.18 15.68 13.99
CA ASN A 533 -3.08 16.58 14.30
C ASN A 533 -2.09 16.04 15.35
N ASP A 534 -2.61 15.55 16.48
CA ASP A 534 -1.81 14.96 17.56
C ASP A 534 -1.10 13.66 17.12
N GLU A 535 -1.64 12.98 16.11
CA GLU A 535 -1.00 11.84 15.48
C GLU A 535 0.24 12.25 14.67
N LEU A 536 0.16 13.32 13.87
CA LEU A 536 1.31 13.89 13.16
C LEU A 536 2.32 14.56 14.10
N GLU A 537 1.85 15.22 15.17
CA GLU A 537 2.71 15.84 16.19
C GLU A 537 3.63 14.79 16.81
N VAL A 538 3.04 13.70 17.33
CA VAL A 538 3.80 12.59 17.90
C VAL A 538 4.65 11.88 16.83
N ALA A 539 4.15 11.70 15.61
CA ALA A 539 4.96 11.14 14.51
C ALA A 539 6.24 11.95 14.26
N TRP A 540 6.12 13.29 14.24
CA TRP A 540 7.28 14.17 14.08
C TRP A 540 8.18 14.22 15.31
N GLU A 541 7.66 14.15 16.54
CA GLU A 541 8.48 14.04 17.76
C GLU A 541 9.43 12.83 17.71
N LYS A 542 8.98 11.68 17.18
CA LYS A 542 9.79 10.45 17.15
C LYS A 542 10.87 10.44 16.06
N PHE A 543 10.68 11.19 14.97
CA PHE A 543 11.59 11.21 13.81
C PHE A 543 12.45 12.48 13.69
N THR A 544 11.97 13.65 14.12
CA THR A 544 12.69 14.93 13.97
C THR A 544 14.11 14.91 14.57
N PRO A 545 14.35 14.34 15.78
CA PRO A 545 15.69 14.33 16.36
C PRO A 545 16.72 13.57 15.51
N VAL A 546 16.36 12.39 14.98
CA VAL A 546 17.29 11.60 14.14
C VAL A 546 17.46 12.23 12.75
N LEU A 547 16.43 12.90 12.22
CA LEU A 547 16.53 13.65 10.96
C LEU A 547 17.52 14.82 11.09
N LYS A 548 17.40 15.62 12.16
CA LYS A 548 18.36 16.71 12.46
C LYS A 548 19.77 16.15 12.67
N GLU A 549 19.91 15.06 13.42
CA GLU A 549 21.21 14.40 13.65
C GLU A 549 21.87 13.86 12.36
N ILE A 550 21.08 13.34 11.41
CA ILE A 550 21.56 12.91 10.08
C ILE A 550 22.11 14.09 9.28
N GLU A 551 21.38 15.21 9.29
CA GLU A 551 21.72 16.44 8.56
C GLU A 551 22.94 17.14 9.16
N GLU A 552 22.96 17.34 10.49
CA GLU A 552 24.06 17.98 11.24
C GLU A 552 25.38 17.21 11.14
N ARG A 553 25.33 15.86 11.16
CA ARG A 553 26.52 15.01 11.03
C ARG A 553 26.94 14.76 9.58
N GLY A 554 26.12 15.14 8.59
CA GLY A 554 26.34 14.84 7.18
C GLY A 554 26.50 13.33 6.90
N VAL A 555 25.63 12.50 7.50
CA VAL A 555 25.75 11.04 7.48
C VAL A 555 25.71 10.52 6.02
N GLN A 556 26.80 9.90 5.58
CA GLN A 556 26.93 9.42 4.22
C GLN A 556 26.05 8.17 3.98
N PRO A 557 25.16 8.17 2.98
CA PRO A 557 24.35 7.01 2.66
C PRO A 557 25.17 5.88 2.02
N GLU A 558 24.88 4.62 2.36
CA GLU A 558 25.48 3.46 1.70
C GLU A 558 25.05 3.35 0.24
N LEU A 559 26.01 3.33 -0.69
CA LEU A 559 25.71 3.21 -2.12
C LEU A 559 25.25 1.80 -2.49
N TYR A 560 24.05 1.67 -3.07
CA TYR A 560 23.51 0.41 -3.58
C TYR A 560 23.26 0.47 -5.10
N PRO A 561 23.54 -0.60 -5.89
CA PRO A 561 23.23 -0.58 -7.32
C PRO A 561 21.72 -0.51 -7.57
N TYR A 562 21.30 0.20 -8.62
CA TYR A 562 19.92 0.17 -9.13
C TYR A 562 19.44 -1.28 -9.31
N GLY A 563 18.22 -1.60 -8.88
CA GLY A 563 17.63 -2.94 -9.01
C GLY A 563 18.27 -3.98 -8.10
N SER A 564 18.88 -3.56 -6.98
CA SER A 564 19.36 -4.43 -5.91
C SER A 564 18.36 -4.45 -4.74
N ARG A 565 18.71 -5.08 -3.61
CA ARG A 565 17.83 -5.19 -2.42
C ARG A 565 18.01 -4.04 -1.40
N GLY A 566 18.84 -3.06 -1.76
CA GLY A 566 19.27 -1.96 -0.89
C GLY A 566 20.72 -2.15 -0.40
N PRO A 567 21.16 -1.28 0.53
CA PRO A 567 22.48 -1.33 1.13
C PRO A 567 22.69 -2.55 2.05
N VAL A 568 23.95 -2.94 2.26
CA VAL A 568 24.28 -4.13 3.06
C VAL A 568 24.02 -3.86 4.55
N GLY A 569 24.17 -2.62 5.01
CA GLY A 569 23.78 -2.18 6.36
C GLY A 569 22.39 -2.62 6.77
N ALA A 570 21.41 -2.64 5.85
CA ALA A 570 20.04 -3.05 6.17
C ALA A 570 19.97 -4.50 6.68
N HIS A 571 20.83 -5.39 6.17
CA HIS A 571 20.93 -6.76 6.67
C HIS A 571 21.58 -6.82 8.06
N TYR A 572 22.61 -5.99 8.32
CA TYR A 572 23.25 -5.90 9.63
C TYR A 572 22.31 -5.31 10.69
N LEU A 573 21.46 -4.34 10.33
CA LEU A 573 20.44 -3.78 11.22
C LEU A 573 19.42 -4.85 11.65
N ALA A 574 18.89 -5.65 10.71
CA ALA A 574 17.99 -6.74 11.08
C ALA A 574 18.72 -7.81 11.94
N ALA A 575 19.97 -8.13 11.61
CA ALA A 575 20.78 -9.09 12.36
C ALA A 575 21.13 -8.61 13.78
N LYS A 576 21.34 -7.30 14.01
CA LYS A 576 21.50 -6.67 15.35
C LYS A 576 20.35 -7.05 16.28
N HIS A 577 19.14 -7.11 15.72
CA HIS A 577 17.89 -7.46 16.43
C HIS A 577 17.50 -8.94 16.32
N GLY A 578 18.38 -9.79 15.78
CA GLY A 578 18.14 -11.23 15.65
C GLY A 578 17.07 -11.60 14.61
N VAL A 579 16.91 -10.79 13.56
CA VAL A 579 15.89 -10.94 12.51
C VAL A 579 16.56 -11.08 11.13
N ARG A 580 15.87 -11.72 10.19
CA ARG A 580 16.18 -11.67 8.75
C ARG A 580 15.01 -11.04 8.01
N TRP A 581 15.29 -10.19 7.02
CA TRP A 581 14.25 -9.62 6.16
C TRP A 581 13.52 -10.71 5.36
N GLY A 582 12.18 -10.63 5.30
CA GLY A 582 11.35 -11.60 4.60
C GLY A 582 11.36 -11.44 3.07
N ASP A 583 11.70 -10.25 2.55
CA ASP A 583 11.84 -9.96 1.11
C ASP A 583 13.07 -10.63 0.45
N LEU A 584 13.83 -11.39 1.23
CA LEU A 584 15.01 -12.12 0.75
C LEU A 584 14.65 -13.44 0.06
N ALA A 585 13.53 -14.05 0.42
CA ALA A 585 12.93 -15.08 -0.40
C ALA A 585 12.36 -14.41 -1.66
N ALA A 586 12.85 -14.80 -2.83
CA ALA A 586 11.94 -14.87 -3.95
C ALA A 586 10.88 -15.90 -3.52
N ASP A 587 9.70 -15.41 -3.19
CA ASP A 587 8.50 -16.22 -3.31
C ASP A 587 8.41 -16.51 -4.81
N ASP A 588 8.95 -17.67 -5.23
CA ASP A 588 9.09 -18.09 -6.64
C ASP A 588 7.70 -18.31 -7.27
N GLU A 589 7.01 -17.20 -7.57
CA GLU A 589 6.02 -17.14 -8.63
C GLU A 589 6.75 -17.57 -9.92
N PRO A 590 6.35 -18.69 -10.56
CA PRO A 590 6.79 -18.95 -11.91
C PRO A 590 6.35 -17.75 -12.74
N TYR A 591 7.27 -17.19 -13.53
CA TYR A 591 6.92 -16.19 -14.53
C TYR A 591 5.95 -16.86 -15.49
N ASP A 592 4.64 -16.59 -15.38
CA ASP A 592 3.63 -17.28 -16.17
C ASP A 592 3.76 -16.82 -17.62
N SER A 593 4.47 -17.63 -18.40
CA SER A 593 4.70 -17.43 -19.82
C SER A 593 3.61 -18.16 -20.59
N SER A 594 2.41 -17.58 -20.57
CA SER A 594 1.26 -17.95 -21.41
C SER A 594 0.68 -16.70 -22.08
#